data_AF-A0A6B0UWH2-F1
#
_entry.id   AF-A0A6B0UWH2-F1
#
_cell.length_a   1.000
_cell.length_b   1.000
_cell.length_c   1.000
_cell.angle_alpha   90.00
_cell.angle_beta   90.00
_cell.angle_gamma   90.00
#
_symmetry.space_group_name_H-M   'P 1'
#
loop_
_entity.id
_entity.type
_entity.pdbx_description
1 polymer ?
#
loop_
_entity_poly.entity_id
_entity_poly.type
_entity_poly.pdbx_seq_one_letter_code
_entity_poly.pdbx_strand_id
1 'polypeptide(L)'
;MGLKTKLKDCSSKPKPTAYKTFVRSILEYAVAVFNPYTKCNINKLERIQKKASRFIFNKYGRKTSISELYIQAGLPLLQNFKKTNRLKFIFNLINGNYNLGYQDYFHFNPSRVTRNKHSKSISEIKPRTDCYKYSYFPRVIHVWNAFPNKLSVQIV
;
A
#
# COMPACT_ATOMS: atom_id res chain seq x y z
N MET A 1 21.25 -6.43 -13.39
CA MET A 1 22.07 -6.49 -12.16
C MET A 1 21.16 -6.27 -10.95
N GLY A 2 21.12 -7.15 -9.94
CA GLY A 2 20.12 -7.09 -8.87
C GLY A 2 20.65 -6.53 -7.54
N LEU A 3 19.78 -5.98 -6.68
CA LEU A 3 20.15 -5.48 -5.34
C LEU A 3 20.97 -6.49 -4.51
N LYS A 4 20.63 -7.77 -4.61
CA LYS A 4 21.36 -8.86 -3.95
C LYS A 4 22.83 -8.92 -4.35
N THR A 5 23.15 -8.75 -5.63
CA THR A 5 24.53 -8.90 -6.12
C THR A 5 25.39 -7.71 -5.72
N LYS A 6 24.80 -6.51 -5.66
CA LYS A 6 25.51 -5.29 -5.26
C LYS A 6 25.74 -5.18 -3.74
N LEU A 7 24.82 -5.70 -2.93
CA LEU A 7 24.86 -5.59 -1.46
C LEU A 7 25.12 -6.94 -0.78
N LYS A 8 25.84 -7.84 -1.46
CA LYS A 8 26.11 -9.19 -0.97
C LYS A 8 26.93 -9.16 0.33
N ASP A 9 28.03 -8.43 0.30
CA ASP A 9 29.05 -8.43 1.37
C ASP A 9 28.83 -7.29 2.39
N CYS A 10 27.75 -6.53 2.22
CA CYS A 10 27.44 -5.41 3.10
C CYS A 10 26.84 -5.89 4.43
N SER A 11 27.05 -5.10 5.49
CA SER A 11 26.45 -5.32 6.81
C SER A 11 24.91 -5.30 6.75
N SER A 12 24.25 -5.80 7.79
CA SER A 12 22.77 -5.89 7.82
C SER A 12 22.09 -4.50 7.80
N LYS A 13 22.74 -3.45 8.32
CA LYS A 13 22.15 -2.11 8.53
C LYS A 13 21.66 -1.40 7.25
N PRO A 14 22.41 -1.31 6.13
CA PRO A 14 21.95 -0.61 4.93
C PRO A 14 20.94 -1.40 4.09
N LYS A 15 20.80 -2.72 4.28
CA LYS A 15 19.90 -3.56 3.47
C LYS A 15 18.41 -3.21 3.63
N PRO A 16 17.89 -2.96 4.85
CA PRO A 16 16.56 -2.41 5.06
C PRO A 16 16.33 -1.08 4.33
N THR A 17 17.31 -0.17 4.36
CA THR A 17 17.21 1.13 3.69
C THR A 17 17.12 0.94 2.19
N ALA A 18 17.99 0.13 1.59
CA ALA A 18 17.95 -0.18 0.16
C ALA A 18 16.63 -0.86 -0.26
N TYR A 19 16.08 -1.75 0.58
CA TYR A 19 14.76 -2.32 0.33
C TYR A 19 13.67 -1.25 0.33
N LYS A 20 13.68 -0.34 1.31
CA LYS A 20 12.70 0.76 1.42
C LYS A 20 12.80 1.72 0.23
N THR A 21 13.99 2.06 -0.23
CA THR A 21 14.17 3.06 -1.29
C THR A 21 13.83 2.54 -2.68
N PHE A 22 14.16 1.28 -3.00
CA PHE A 22 13.98 0.74 -4.34
C PHE A 22 12.76 -0.16 -4.48
N VAL A 23 12.59 -1.13 -3.59
CA VAL A 23 11.54 -2.15 -3.74
C VAL A 23 10.22 -1.65 -3.17
N ARG A 24 10.26 -1.08 -1.96
CA ARG A 24 9.06 -0.62 -1.27
C ARG A 24 8.43 0.58 -2.00
N SER A 25 9.22 1.52 -2.51
CA SER A 25 8.73 2.65 -3.31
C SER A 25 7.97 2.20 -4.57
N ILE A 26 8.52 1.24 -5.32
CA ILE A 26 7.84 0.66 -6.49
C ILE A 26 6.53 -0.03 -6.07
N LEU A 27 6.54 -0.78 -4.96
CA LEU A 27 5.33 -1.42 -4.45
C LEU A 27 4.29 -0.40 -3.97
N GLU A 28 4.71 0.70 -3.35
CA GLU A 28 3.83 1.79 -2.91
C GLU A 28 3.09 2.40 -4.11
N TYR A 29 3.82 2.73 -5.17
CA TYR A 29 3.25 3.23 -6.42
C TYR A 29 2.35 2.17 -7.09
N ALA A 30 2.84 0.94 -7.23
CA ALA A 30 2.12 -0.14 -7.89
C ALA A 30 0.79 -0.48 -7.20
N VAL A 31 0.62 -0.23 -5.90
CA VAL A 31 -0.65 -0.46 -5.21
C VAL A 31 -1.78 0.43 -5.73
N ALA A 32 -1.47 1.64 -6.19
CA ALA A 32 -2.47 2.55 -6.78
C ALA A 32 -2.91 2.07 -8.16
N VAL A 33 -1.96 1.60 -8.98
CA VAL A 33 -2.21 1.18 -10.37
C VAL A 33 -2.70 -0.27 -10.46
N PHE A 34 -2.05 -1.17 -9.72
CA PHE A 34 -2.24 -2.62 -9.79
C PHE A 34 -2.42 -3.23 -8.39
N ASN A 35 -3.69 -3.38 -8.00
CA ASN A 35 -4.07 -3.99 -6.73
C ASN A 35 -4.80 -5.33 -6.94
N PRO A 36 -4.07 -6.44 -7.15
CA PRO A 36 -4.70 -7.71 -7.46
C PRO A 36 -5.56 -8.20 -6.28
N TYR A 37 -6.70 -8.80 -6.63
CA TYR A 37 -7.65 -9.41 -5.68
C TYR A 37 -7.58 -10.94 -5.67
N THR A 38 -6.99 -11.56 -6.70
CA THR A 38 -6.85 -13.01 -6.78
C THR A 38 -5.75 -13.52 -5.85
N LYS A 39 -6.03 -14.64 -5.16
CA LYS A 39 -5.09 -15.25 -4.19
C LYS A 39 -3.73 -15.58 -4.82
N CYS A 40 -3.71 -16.05 -6.06
CA CYS A 40 -2.47 -16.33 -6.79
C CYS A 40 -1.56 -15.10 -6.89
N ASN A 41 -2.10 -13.95 -7.30
CA ASN A 41 -1.33 -12.73 -7.46
C ASN A 41 -0.95 -12.09 -6.11
N ILE A 42 -1.82 -12.21 -5.10
CA ILE A 42 -1.50 -11.81 -3.72
C ILE A 42 -0.30 -12.62 -3.20
N ASN A 43 -0.31 -13.94 -3.38
CA ASN A 43 0.81 -14.81 -3.00
C ASN A 43 2.11 -14.43 -3.71
N LYS A 44 2.06 -14.03 -4.98
CA LYS A 44 3.24 -13.53 -5.72
C LYS A 44 3.81 -12.26 -5.08
N LEU A 45 2.97 -11.32 -4.66
CA LEU A 45 3.41 -10.11 -3.96
C LEU A 45 3.99 -10.41 -2.57
N GLU A 46 3.36 -11.31 -1.80
CA GLU A 46 3.91 -11.72 -0.50
C GLU A 46 5.27 -12.39 -0.63
N ARG A 47 5.51 -13.16 -1.70
CA ARG A 47 6.83 -13.75 -1.97
C ARG A 47 7.92 -12.70 -2.14
N ILE A 48 7.59 -11.50 -2.62
CA ILE A 48 8.55 -10.38 -2.72
C ILE A 48 8.96 -9.92 -1.32
N GLN A 49 8.00 -9.69 -0.42
CA GLN A 49 8.31 -9.26 0.95
C GLN A 49 9.07 -10.35 1.73
N LYS A 50 8.69 -11.62 1.56
CA LYS A 50 9.42 -12.78 2.13
C LYS A 50 10.86 -12.87 1.62
N LYS A 51 11.10 -12.60 0.32
CA LYS A 51 12.45 -12.50 -0.25
C LYS A 51 13.22 -11.32 0.33
N ALA A 52 12.56 -10.20 0.58
CA ALA A 52 13.19 -9.03 1.21
C ALA A 52 13.69 -9.36 2.63
N SER A 53 12.91 -10.07 3.44
CA SER A 53 13.36 -10.51 4.78
C SER A 53 14.62 -11.36 4.72
N ARG A 54 14.70 -12.30 3.76
CA ARG A 54 15.92 -13.10 3.53
C ARG A 54 17.11 -12.24 3.12
N PHE A 55 16.87 -11.26 2.25
CA PHE A 55 17.89 -10.32 1.80
C PHE A 55 18.45 -9.48 2.96
N ILE A 56 17.56 -8.92 3.79
CA ILE A 56 17.92 -8.09 4.96
C ILE A 56 18.85 -8.86 5.91
N PHE A 57 18.46 -10.08 6.30
CA PHE A 57 19.22 -10.87 7.26
C PHE A 57 20.35 -11.73 6.64
N ASN A 58 20.51 -11.69 5.31
CA ASN A 58 21.44 -12.54 4.57
C ASN A 58 21.28 -14.06 4.84
N LYS A 59 20.08 -14.48 5.25
CA LYS A 59 19.77 -15.87 5.63
C LYS A 59 19.05 -16.57 4.46
N TYR A 60 19.76 -17.49 3.81
CA TYR A 60 19.25 -18.27 2.67
C TYR A 60 19.20 -19.78 2.91
N GLY A 61 19.48 -20.23 4.13
CA GLY A 61 19.47 -21.65 4.49
C GLY A 61 18.09 -22.30 4.35
N ARG A 62 18.06 -23.62 4.14
CA ARG A 62 16.79 -24.37 4.07
C ARG A 62 16.08 -24.46 5.42
N LYS A 63 16.85 -24.48 6.52
CA LYS A 63 16.33 -24.56 7.91
C LYS A 63 15.83 -23.22 8.45
N THR A 64 16.06 -22.11 7.75
CA THR A 64 15.62 -20.79 8.26
C THR A 64 14.13 -20.57 8.00
N SER A 65 13.38 -20.40 9.08
CA SER A 65 11.97 -20.02 9.08
C SER A 65 11.81 -18.61 8.51
N ILE A 66 11.12 -18.50 7.37
CA ILE A 66 10.90 -17.19 6.72
C ILE A 66 9.93 -16.35 7.53
N SER A 67 8.95 -16.98 8.16
CA SER A 67 7.93 -16.29 8.96
C SER A 67 8.56 -15.58 10.15
N GLU A 68 9.51 -16.24 10.84
CA GLU A 68 10.29 -15.62 11.92
C GLU A 68 11.13 -14.45 11.40
N LEU A 69 11.84 -14.62 10.28
CA LEU A 69 12.62 -13.53 9.67
C LEU A 69 11.73 -12.37 9.24
N TYR A 70 10.52 -12.66 8.79
CA TYR A 70 9.56 -11.64 8.40
C TYR A 70 9.13 -10.79 9.60
N ILE A 71 8.81 -11.44 10.72
CA ILE A 71 8.46 -10.79 11.99
C ILE A 71 9.66 -9.99 12.51
N GLN A 72 10.85 -10.59 12.52
CA GLN A 72 12.09 -9.95 12.97
C GLN A 72 12.48 -8.74 12.12
N ALA A 73 12.16 -8.75 10.81
CA ALA A 73 12.41 -7.61 9.93
C ALA A 73 11.51 -6.40 10.23
N GLY A 74 10.45 -6.57 11.03
CA GLY A 74 9.47 -5.51 11.31
C GLY A 74 8.72 -5.03 10.06
N LEU A 75 8.60 -5.88 9.03
CA LEU A 75 7.91 -5.51 7.80
C LEU A 75 6.39 -5.57 8.00
N PRO A 76 5.63 -4.53 7.57
CA PRO A 76 4.19 -4.54 7.72
C PRO A 76 3.58 -5.63 6.82
N LEU A 77 2.58 -6.37 7.34
CA LEU A 77 1.78 -7.31 6.55
C LEU A 77 1.33 -6.68 5.23
N LEU A 78 1.37 -7.45 4.12
CA LEU A 78 1.02 -6.96 2.79
C LEU A 78 -0.35 -6.26 2.76
N GLN A 79 -1.33 -6.81 3.48
CA GLN A 79 -2.67 -6.23 3.58
C GLN A 79 -2.67 -4.85 4.24
N ASN A 80 -1.95 -4.71 5.35
CA ASN A 80 -1.80 -3.44 6.07
C ASN A 80 -1.05 -2.43 5.22
N PHE A 81 0.07 -2.85 4.61
CA PHE A 81 0.83 -2.05 3.66
C PHE A 81 -0.06 -1.52 2.53
N LYS A 82 -0.83 -2.39 1.87
CA LYS A 82 -1.80 -2.01 0.85
C LYS A 82 -2.87 -1.04 1.37
N LYS A 83 -3.40 -1.26 2.57
CA LYS A 83 -4.43 -0.39 3.17
C LYS A 83 -3.86 1.00 3.44
N THR A 84 -2.71 1.09 4.08
CA THR A 84 -2.04 2.36 4.40
C THR A 84 -1.67 3.12 3.14
N ASN A 85 -1.07 2.47 2.13
CA ASN A 85 -0.64 3.17 0.91
C ASN A 85 -1.82 3.66 0.07
N ARG A 86 -2.93 2.88 0.01
CA ARG A 86 -4.14 3.34 -0.66
C ARG A 86 -4.70 4.60 -0.01
N LEU A 87 -4.74 4.64 1.32
CA LEU A 87 -5.17 5.81 2.10
C LEU A 87 -4.24 7.00 1.92
N LYS A 88 -2.92 6.78 1.93
CA LYS A 88 -1.93 7.83 1.66
C LYS A 88 -2.12 8.44 0.27
N PHE A 89 -2.33 7.61 -0.74
CA PHE A 89 -2.50 8.09 -2.11
C PHE A 89 -3.76 8.95 -2.25
N ILE A 90 -4.92 8.50 -1.76
CA ILE A 90 -6.16 9.30 -1.86
C ILE A 90 -6.06 10.59 -1.04
N PHE A 91 -5.42 10.55 0.13
CA PHE A 91 -5.21 11.74 0.96
C PHE A 91 -4.39 12.80 0.21
N ASN A 92 -3.26 12.40 -0.37
CA ASN A 92 -2.41 13.28 -1.16
C ASN A 92 -3.13 13.80 -2.42
N LEU A 93 -3.95 12.95 -3.04
CA LEU A 93 -4.73 13.32 -4.22
C LEU A 93 -5.81 14.36 -3.89
N ILE A 94 -6.57 14.18 -2.81
CA ILE A 94 -7.60 15.14 -2.37
C ILE A 94 -6.97 16.47 -1.91
N ASN A 95 -5.77 16.44 -1.32
CA ASN A 95 -5.08 17.64 -0.88
C ASN A 95 -4.30 18.35 -2.00
N GLY A 96 -4.35 17.85 -3.24
CA GLY A 96 -3.68 18.49 -4.37
C GLY A 96 -2.16 18.27 -4.43
N ASN A 97 -1.62 17.30 -3.68
CA ASN A 97 -0.18 16.95 -3.73
C ASN A 97 0.21 16.19 -5.00
N TYR A 98 -0.77 15.79 -5.83
CA TYR A 98 -0.55 15.16 -7.12
C TYR A 98 -1.18 15.99 -8.23
N ASN A 99 -0.45 16.15 -9.34
CA ASN A 99 -0.94 16.77 -10.58
C ASN A 99 -1.84 15.81 -11.38
N LEU A 100 -2.81 15.20 -10.69
CA LEU A 100 -3.85 14.39 -11.31
C LEU A 100 -5.14 15.21 -11.23
N GLY A 101 -5.83 15.40 -12.37
CA GLY A 101 -7.14 16.04 -12.42
C GLY A 101 -8.17 15.21 -11.68
N TYR A 102 -8.21 15.31 -10.35
CA TYR A 102 -9.05 14.46 -9.51
C TYR A 102 -10.54 14.78 -9.62
N GLN A 103 -10.87 15.96 -10.11
CA GLN A 103 -12.23 16.46 -10.30
C GLN A 103 -13.03 15.60 -11.30
N ASP A 104 -12.34 14.97 -12.26
CA ASP A 104 -12.97 14.07 -13.24
C ASP A 104 -13.32 12.69 -12.64
N TYR A 105 -12.65 12.31 -11.54
CA TYR A 105 -12.78 10.98 -10.94
C TYR A 105 -13.54 10.97 -9.61
N PHE A 106 -13.56 12.10 -8.91
CA PHE A 106 -14.15 12.22 -7.59
C PHE A 106 -15.15 13.38 -7.54
N HIS A 107 -16.40 13.03 -7.32
CA HIS A 107 -17.43 13.99 -6.96
C HIS A 107 -17.60 13.98 -5.44
N PHE A 108 -17.19 15.08 -4.81
CA PHE A 108 -17.48 15.29 -3.40
C PHE A 108 -18.96 15.52 -3.25
N ASN A 109 -19.58 14.84 -2.28
CA ASN A 109 -20.97 15.09 -1.96
C ASN A 109 -21.01 16.10 -0.81
N PRO A 110 -21.43 17.36 -1.03
CA PRO A 110 -21.59 18.35 0.03
C PRO A 110 -22.85 18.04 0.88
N SER A 111 -23.03 16.78 1.26
CA SER A 111 -24.04 16.38 2.23
C SER A 111 -23.72 16.98 3.59
N ARG A 112 -24.76 17.30 4.37
CA ARG A 112 -24.65 17.69 5.78
C ARG A 112 -23.70 16.73 6.51
N VAL A 113 -22.68 17.26 7.19
CA VAL A 113 -21.75 16.49 8.02
C VAL A 113 -22.58 15.74 9.06
N THR A 114 -22.52 14.42 9.04
CA THR A 114 -23.14 13.56 10.06
C THR A 114 -22.05 12.82 10.82
N ARG A 115 -22.41 12.12 11.90
CA ARG A 115 -21.44 11.30 12.67
C ARG A 115 -20.62 10.34 11.79
N ASN A 116 -21.18 9.92 10.64
CA ASN A 116 -20.57 8.97 9.71
C ASN A 116 -20.16 9.60 8.36
N LYS A 117 -20.34 10.92 8.15
CA LYS A 117 -19.97 11.62 6.91
C LYS A 117 -19.18 12.87 7.23
N HIS A 118 -18.05 13.03 6.57
CA HIS A 118 -17.20 14.21 6.69
C HIS A 118 -17.21 15.12 5.46
N SER A 119 -16.68 16.34 5.59
CA SER A 119 -16.66 17.36 4.53
C SER A 119 -15.95 16.93 3.24
N LYS A 120 -15.03 15.96 3.33
CA LYS A 120 -14.29 15.38 2.19
C LYS A 120 -14.82 14.00 1.78
N SER A 121 -16.07 13.66 2.11
CA SER A 121 -16.67 12.39 1.71
C SER A 121 -16.93 12.37 0.21
N ILE A 122 -16.62 11.24 -0.43
CA ILE A 122 -16.74 11.06 -1.87
C ILE A 122 -18.00 10.26 -2.18
N SER A 123 -18.68 10.58 -3.29
CA SER A 123 -19.80 9.79 -3.79
C SER A 123 -19.42 8.33 -4.01
N GLU A 124 -20.21 7.40 -3.48
CA GLU A 124 -19.96 5.97 -3.68
C GLU A 124 -20.13 5.58 -5.16
N ILE A 125 -19.12 4.91 -5.71
CA ILE A 125 -19.17 4.34 -7.05
C ILE A 125 -19.84 2.98 -6.97
N LYS A 126 -20.81 2.73 -7.85
CA LYS A 126 -21.49 1.43 -7.99
C LYS A 126 -20.88 0.65 -9.16
N PRO A 127 -19.88 -0.21 -8.92
CA PRO A 127 -19.24 -0.98 -9.99
C PRO A 127 -20.16 -2.06 -10.54
N ARG A 128 -20.18 -2.22 -11.88
CA ARG A 128 -20.94 -3.29 -12.57
C ARG A 128 -20.16 -4.60 -12.73
N THR A 129 -18.83 -4.55 -12.64
CA THR A 129 -17.95 -5.70 -12.83
C THR A 129 -17.01 -5.87 -11.63
N ASP A 130 -16.63 -7.12 -11.34
CA ASP A 130 -15.69 -7.42 -10.26
C ASP A 130 -14.31 -6.80 -10.50
N CYS A 131 -13.86 -6.74 -11.76
CA CYS A 131 -12.60 -6.09 -12.12
C CYS A 131 -12.58 -4.62 -11.67
N TYR A 132 -13.68 -3.89 -11.93
CA TYR A 132 -13.78 -2.50 -11.50
C TYR A 132 -14.04 -2.38 -10.00
N LYS A 133 -14.91 -3.22 -9.42
CA LYS A 133 -15.19 -3.27 -7.98
C LYS A 133 -13.92 -3.47 -7.15
N TYR A 134 -13.00 -4.29 -7.64
CA TYR A 134 -11.73 -4.58 -6.97
C TYR A 134 -10.56 -3.69 -7.44
N SER A 135 -10.82 -2.74 -8.33
CA SER A 135 -9.85 -1.70 -8.70
C SER A 135 -9.59 -0.71 -7.55
N TYR A 136 -8.72 0.27 -7.79
CA TYR A 136 -8.33 1.23 -6.77
C TYR A 136 -9.50 2.10 -6.29
N PHE A 137 -10.22 2.75 -7.21
CA PHE A 137 -11.20 3.81 -6.89
C PHE A 137 -12.36 3.32 -6.01
N PRO A 138 -13.14 2.28 -6.38
CA PRO A 138 -14.30 1.88 -5.57
C PRO A 138 -13.88 1.39 -4.18
N ARG A 139 -12.74 0.71 -4.08
CA ARG A 139 -12.20 0.22 -2.81
C ARG A 139 -11.73 1.33 -1.89
N VAL A 140 -11.01 2.31 -2.43
CA VAL A 140 -10.44 3.38 -1.59
C VAL A 140 -11.53 4.32 -1.08
N ILE A 141 -12.55 4.61 -1.90
CA ILE A 141 -13.68 5.47 -1.52
C ILE A 141 -14.41 4.88 -0.31
N HIS A 142 -14.70 3.58 -0.33
CA HIS A 142 -15.36 2.91 0.78
C HIS A 142 -14.53 3.00 2.08
N VAL A 143 -13.22 2.77 1.99
CA VAL A 143 -12.32 2.84 3.16
C VAL A 143 -12.14 4.29 3.65
N TRP A 144 -12.11 5.25 2.73
CA TRP A 144 -12.00 6.69 3.02
C TRP A 144 -13.25 7.22 3.71
N ASN A 145 -14.44 6.93 3.18
CA ASN A 145 -15.70 7.37 3.77
C ASN A 145 -15.96 6.73 5.15
N ALA A 146 -15.43 5.54 5.40
CA ALA A 146 -15.48 4.89 6.71
C ALA A 146 -14.44 5.44 7.71
N PHE A 147 -13.54 6.34 7.28
CA PHE A 147 -12.46 6.83 8.11
C PHE A 147 -12.93 7.99 9.02
N PRO A 148 -12.66 7.96 10.34
CA PRO A 148 -13.12 9.00 11.24
C PRO A 148 -12.45 10.35 10.95
N ASN A 149 -13.25 11.42 11.03
CA ASN A 149 -12.86 12.81 10.79
C ASN A 149 -11.62 13.31 11.56
N LYS A 150 -11.33 12.70 12.72
CA LYS A 150 -10.27 13.15 13.65
C LYS A 150 -8.85 12.72 13.26
N LEU A 151 -8.71 11.74 12.35
CA LEU A 151 -7.41 11.11 12.05
C LEU A 151 -6.78 11.54 10.72
N SER A 152 -7.46 12.38 9.93
CA SER A 152 -6.91 12.89 8.66
C SER A 152 -5.65 13.76 8.85
N VAL A 153 -5.33 14.16 10.09
CA VAL A 153 -4.14 14.97 10.42
C VAL A 153 -2.89 14.11 10.70
N GLN A 154 -3.04 12.82 11.03
CA GLN A 154 -1.92 11.97 11.51
C GLN A 154 -1.25 11.09 10.44
N ILE A 155 -1.58 11.28 9.15
CA ILE A 155 -1.05 10.42 8.06
C ILE A 155 0.34 10.89 7.56
N VAL A 156 0.86 12.00 8.10
CA VAL A 156 2.23 12.48 7.90
C VAL A 156 3.19 11.79 8.87
#